data_AF-A0AAW2QQI9-F1
#
_entry.id   AF-A0AAW2QQI9-F1
#
_cell.length_a   1.000
_cell.length_b   1.000
_cell.length_c   1.000
_cell.angle_alpha   90.00
_cell.angle_beta   90.00
_cell.angle_gamma   90.00
#
_symmetry.space_group_name_H-M   'P 1'
#
loop_
_entity.id
_entity.type
_entity.pdbx_description
1 polymer ?
#
loop_
_entity_poly.entity_id
_entity_poly.type
_entity_poly.pdbx_seq_one_letter_code
_entity_poly.pdbx_strand_id
1 'polypeptide(L)'
;MRGGLFVTDNVANTYFKTQRKLSPKQTCWQEFLGEFDFEWVHRPGKDNDVAVTLSRKQVEEYVATLTVVESDFLDQILESSKMDAGYLKLVEQVKGA
;
A
#
# COMPACT_ATOMS: atom_id res chain seq x y z
N MET A 1 -3.91 -33.26 15.62
CA MET A 1 -3.72 -31.80 15.73
C MET A 1 -4.55 -31.16 14.62
N ARG A 2 -5.24 -30.05 14.86
CA ARG A 2 -5.91 -29.32 13.77
C ARG A 2 -4.84 -28.49 13.07
N GLY A 3 -4.57 -28.77 11.80
CA GLY A 3 -3.76 -27.90 10.95
C GLY A 3 -4.35 -26.50 10.87
N GLY A 4 -3.49 -25.50 10.67
CA GLY A 4 -3.91 -24.10 10.53
C GLY A 4 -4.63 -23.84 9.20
N LEU A 5 -5.41 -22.76 9.13
CA LEU A 5 -6.00 -22.30 7.87
C LEU A 5 -5.27 -21.03 7.40
N PHE A 6 -4.73 -21.06 6.20
CA PHE A 6 -4.15 -19.89 5.54
C PHE A 6 -5.19 -19.30 4.59
N VAL A 7 -5.79 -18.19 5.03
CA VAL A 7 -6.80 -17.48 4.27
C VAL A 7 -6.12 -16.48 3.33
N THR A 8 -6.48 -16.51 2.06
CA THR A 8 -5.89 -15.63 1.03
C THR A 8 -6.93 -15.21 -0.01
N ASP A 9 -6.82 -13.99 -0.48
CA ASP A 9 -7.60 -13.46 -1.60
C ASP A 9 -6.94 -13.73 -2.97
N ASN A 10 -5.71 -14.24 -2.97
CA ASN A 10 -5.04 -14.66 -4.18
C ASN A 10 -5.34 -16.13 -4.46
N VAL A 11 -6.25 -16.38 -5.41
CA VAL A 11 -6.63 -17.73 -5.83
C VAL A 11 -5.44 -18.57 -6.31
N ALA A 12 -4.37 -17.98 -6.82
CA ALA A 12 -3.20 -18.75 -7.26
C ALA A 12 -2.52 -19.50 -6.11
N ASN A 13 -2.59 -18.97 -4.88
CA ASN A 13 -1.97 -19.58 -3.71
C ASN A 13 -2.64 -20.90 -3.32
N THR A 14 -3.92 -21.12 -3.65
CA THR A 14 -4.59 -22.40 -3.33
C THR A 14 -4.01 -23.57 -4.14
N TYR A 15 -3.42 -23.29 -5.30
CA TYR A 15 -2.78 -24.28 -6.15
C TYR A 15 -1.30 -24.48 -5.83
N PHE A 16 -0.73 -23.72 -4.89
CA PHE A 16 0.70 -23.66 -4.61
C PHE A 16 1.31 -25.05 -4.35
N LYS A 17 0.60 -25.92 -3.61
CA LYS A 17 1.05 -27.30 -3.34
C LYS A 17 0.96 -28.25 -4.55
N THR A 18 0.12 -27.93 -5.54
CA THR A 18 -0.20 -28.79 -6.69
C THR A 18 0.47 -28.35 -7.99
N GLN A 19 1.15 -27.20 -7.99
CA GLN A 19 1.75 -26.62 -9.17
C GLN A 19 2.98 -27.43 -9.63
N ARG A 20 2.97 -27.89 -10.89
CA ARG A 20 4.03 -28.76 -11.44
C ARG A 20 5.38 -28.08 -11.64
N LYS A 21 5.38 -26.77 -11.92
CA LYS A 21 6.59 -25.98 -12.16
C LYS A 21 6.60 -24.81 -11.21
N LEU A 22 7.56 -24.83 -10.31
CA LEU A 22 7.81 -23.74 -9.36
C LEU A 22 9.03 -22.96 -9.85
N SER A 23 8.97 -21.64 -9.73
CA SER A 23 10.16 -20.80 -9.82
C SER A 23 11.07 -21.06 -8.61
N PRO A 24 12.38 -20.76 -8.70
CA PRO A 24 13.30 -20.94 -7.56
C PRO A 24 12.80 -20.28 -6.27
N LYS A 25 12.22 -19.09 -6.39
CA LYS A 25 11.63 -18.37 -5.25
C LYS A 25 10.44 -19.14 -4.65
N GLN A 26 9.56 -19.69 -5.48
CA GLN A 26 8.42 -20.48 -4.99
C GLN A 26 8.88 -21.79 -4.34
N THR A 27 9.92 -22.44 -4.85
CA THR A 27 10.50 -23.63 -4.22
C THR A 27 11.01 -23.34 -2.81
N CYS A 28 11.78 -22.26 -2.63
CA CYS A 28 12.24 -21.86 -1.29
C CYS A 28 11.06 -21.61 -0.33
N TRP A 29 10.00 -20.95 -0.81
CA TRP A 29 8.80 -20.73 0.00
C TRP A 29 8.06 -22.03 0.30
N GLN A 30 8.04 -23.00 -0.63
CA GLN A 30 7.38 -24.28 -0.42
C GLN A 30 8.16 -25.17 0.55
N GLU A 31 9.49 -25.14 0.53
CA GLU A 31 10.34 -25.79 1.52
C GLU A 31 10.07 -25.23 2.92
N PHE A 32 10.08 -23.90 3.05
CA PHE A 32 9.79 -23.23 4.32
C PHE A 32 8.37 -23.51 4.83
N LEU A 33 7.36 -23.37 3.96
CA LEU A 33 5.97 -23.59 4.33
C LEU A 33 5.67 -25.09 4.58
N GLY A 34 6.44 -26.00 4.00
CA GLY A 34 6.28 -27.45 4.17
C GLY A 34 6.49 -27.93 5.62
N GLU A 35 7.16 -27.14 6.46
CA GLU A 35 7.33 -27.42 7.89
C GLU A 35 6.03 -27.25 8.69
N PHE A 36 5.03 -26.56 8.13
CA PHE A 36 3.78 -26.25 8.80
C PHE A 36 2.61 -27.10 8.26
N ASP A 37 1.77 -27.61 9.16
CA ASP A 37 0.52 -28.26 8.80
C ASP A 37 -0.59 -27.22 8.63
N PHE A 38 -0.92 -26.90 7.37
CA PHE A 38 -1.96 -25.94 7.03
C PHE A 38 -2.67 -26.24 5.71
N GLU A 39 -3.87 -25.68 5.57
CA GLU A 39 -4.66 -25.70 4.33
C GLU A 39 -4.87 -24.29 3.77
N TRP A 40 -4.84 -24.16 2.45
CA TRP A 40 -5.15 -22.92 1.76
C TRP A 40 -6.66 -22.75 1.63
N VAL A 41 -7.18 -21.60 2.07
CA VAL A 41 -8.59 -21.23 1.92
C VAL A 41 -8.67 -19.93 1.15
N HIS A 42 -9.30 -19.99 -0.03
CA HIS A 42 -9.58 -18.76 -0.77
C HIS A 42 -10.75 -18.02 -0.12
N ARG A 43 -10.55 -16.72 0.11
CA ARG A 43 -11.61 -15.80 0.53
C ARG A 43 -11.56 -14.56 -0.37
N PRO A 44 -12.66 -14.14 -1.01
CA PRO A 44 -12.68 -12.91 -1.80
C PRO A 44 -12.16 -11.72 -0.99
N GLY A 45 -11.43 -10.81 -1.63
CA GLY A 45 -10.82 -9.65 -0.94
C GLY A 45 -11.83 -8.80 -0.17
N LYS A 46 -13.10 -8.74 -0.63
CA LYS A 46 -14.21 -8.06 0.06
C LYS A 46 -14.56 -8.62 1.43
N ASP A 47 -14.26 -9.90 1.68
CA ASP A 47 -14.52 -10.56 2.95
C ASP A 47 -13.22 -10.69 3.79
N ASN A 48 -12.08 -10.24 3.24
CA ASN A 48 -10.76 -10.25 3.85
C ASN A 48 -10.39 -8.89 4.45
N ASP A 49 -11.41 -8.15 4.92
CA ASP A 49 -11.28 -6.76 5.39
C ASP A 49 -10.20 -6.61 6.46
N VAL A 50 -10.11 -7.55 7.40
CA VAL A 50 -9.11 -7.47 8.49
C VAL A 50 -7.68 -7.46 7.93
N ALA A 51 -7.35 -8.38 7.01
CA ALA A 51 -6.01 -8.42 6.42
C ALA A 51 -5.76 -7.22 5.49
N VAL A 52 -6.78 -6.80 4.74
CA VAL A 52 -6.71 -5.61 3.88
C VAL A 52 -6.44 -4.36 4.71
N THR A 53 -7.22 -4.11 5.77
CA THR A 53 -7.02 -2.97 6.69
C THR A 53 -5.65 -2.99 7.34
N LEU A 54 -5.18 -4.16 7.81
CA LEU A 54 -3.86 -4.26 8.43
C LEU A 54 -2.72 -4.01 7.45
N SER A 55 -2.82 -4.54 6.22
CA SER A 55 -1.81 -4.32 5.18
C SER A 55 -1.73 -2.86 4.73
N ARG A 56 -2.87 -2.16 4.73
CA ARG A 56 -2.97 -0.76 4.30
C ARG A 56 -2.53 0.23 5.36
N LYS A 57 -2.65 -0.10 6.66
CA LYS A 57 -2.30 0.80 7.75
C LYS A 57 -0.90 1.42 7.62
N GLN A 58 0.10 0.61 7.26
CA GLN A 58 1.48 1.09 7.13
C GLN A 58 1.66 2.04 5.93
N VAL A 59 0.96 1.77 4.82
CA VAL A 59 0.97 2.63 3.64
C VAL A 59 0.22 3.93 3.93
N GLU A 60 -0.92 3.84 4.61
CA GLU A 60 -1.75 4.99 5.00
C GLU A 60 -1.00 5.93 5.95
N GLU A 61 -0.24 5.40 6.90
CA GLU A 61 0.64 6.19 7.78
C GLU A 61 1.74 6.92 7.00
N TYR A 62 2.40 6.23 6.07
CA TYR A 62 3.42 6.83 5.22
C TYR A 62 2.83 7.92 4.31
N VAL A 63 1.67 7.68 3.70
CA VAL A 63 0.97 8.68 2.88
C VAL A 63 0.57 9.89 3.73
N ALA A 64 0.00 9.67 4.92
CA ALA A 64 -0.41 10.77 5.80
C ALA A 64 0.77 11.67 6.19
N THR A 65 1.92 11.07 6.53
CA THR A 65 3.14 11.83 6.85
C THR A 65 3.66 12.62 5.65
N LEU A 66 3.67 12.04 4.45
CA LEU A 66 4.03 12.76 3.23
C LEU A 66 3.08 13.92 2.94
N THR A 67 1.76 13.73 3.09
CA THR A 67 0.76 14.78 2.87
C THR A 67 0.96 15.96 3.82
N VAL A 68 1.27 15.71 5.10
CA VAL A 68 1.58 16.78 6.06
C VAL A 68 2.82 17.56 5.64
N VAL A 69 3.88 16.85 5.24
CA VAL A 69 5.11 17.49 4.78
C VAL A 69 4.85 18.33 3.52
N GLU A 70 4.10 17.80 2.57
CA GLU A 70 3.71 18.52 1.35
C GLU A 70 2.87 19.77 1.67
N SER A 71 1.90 19.69 2.58
CA SER A 71 1.10 20.85 2.98
C SER A 71 1.96 21.92 3.65
N ASP A 72 2.85 21.53 4.56
CA ASP A 72 3.73 22.46 5.26
C ASP A 72 4.64 23.20 4.29
N PHE A 73 5.18 22.50 3.29
CA PHE A 73 6.00 23.11 2.24
C PHE A 73 5.18 24.08 1.36
N LEU A 74 3.96 23.69 0.96
CA LEU A 74 3.10 24.54 0.15
C LEU A 74 2.71 25.83 0.90
N ASP A 75 2.39 25.72 2.18
CA ASP A 75 2.08 26.87 3.01
C ASP A 75 3.29 27.79 3.15
N GLN A 76 4.48 27.25 3.37
CA GLN A 76 5.72 28.04 3.42
C GLN A 76 5.99 28.78 2.11
N ILE A 77 5.81 28.12 0.97
CA ILE A 77 5.96 28.74 -0.36
C ILE A 77 4.92 29.84 -0.55
N LEU A 78 3.68 29.58 -0.18
CA LEU A 78 2.59 30.55 -0.29
C LEU A 78 2.90 31.79 0.55
N GLU A 79 3.29 31.65 1.82
CA GLU A 79 3.66 32.78 2.67
C GLU A 79 4.85 33.55 2.10
N SER A 80 5.88 32.85 1.63
CA SER A 80 7.05 33.48 1.01
C SER A 80 6.69 34.25 -0.27
N SER A 81 5.77 33.71 -1.08
CA SER A 81 5.33 34.33 -2.33
C SER A 81 4.59 35.66 -2.12
N LYS A 82 3.90 35.83 -0.98
CA LYS A 82 3.18 37.09 -0.67
C LYS A 82 4.12 38.29 -0.55
N MET A 83 5.40 38.06 -0.28
CA MET A 83 6.42 39.11 -0.20
C MET A 83 7.25 39.23 -1.49
N ASP A 84 7.04 38.35 -2.47
CA ASP A 84 7.75 38.38 -3.75
C ASP A 84 7.14 39.39 -4.72
N ALA A 85 7.96 40.35 -5.16
CA ALA A 85 7.52 41.43 -6.04
C ALA A 85 7.07 40.93 -7.43
N GLY A 86 7.66 39.83 -7.93
CA GLY A 86 7.29 39.23 -9.21
C GLY A 86 5.91 38.58 -9.15
N TYR A 87 5.67 37.80 -8.10
CA TYR A 87 4.39 37.17 -7.81
C TYR A 87 3.27 38.21 -7.63
N LEU A 88 3.49 39.26 -6.84
CA LEU A 88 2.49 40.32 -6.64
C LEU A 88 2.08 41.00 -7.95
N LYS A 89 3.05 41.29 -8.82
CA LYS A 89 2.79 41.87 -10.15
C LYS A 89 1.92 40.96 -11.03
N LEU A 90 2.15 39.65 -10.99
CA LEU A 90 1.31 38.68 -11.70
C LEU A 90 -0.11 38.61 -11.13
N VAL A 91 -0.25 38.63 -9.80
CA VAL A 91 -1.56 38.65 -9.14
C VAL A 91 -2.37 39.89 -9.51
N GLU A 92 -1.74 41.07 -9.58
CA GLU A 92 -2.39 42.31 -10.04
C GLU A 92 -2.85 42.22 -11.50
N GLN A 93 -2.02 41.66 -12.39
CA GLN A 93 -2.38 41.47 -13.80
C GLN A 93 -3.57 40.53 -13.99
N VAL A 94 -3.67 39.48 -13.16
CA VAL A 94 -4.78 38.51 -13.21
C VAL A 94 -6.07 39.10 -12.63
N LYS A 95 -5.99 39.90 -11.56
CA LYS A 95 -7.16 40.55 -10.93
C LYS A 95 -7.64 41.78 -11.70
N GLY A 96 -6.79 42.39 -12.51
CA GLY A 96 -7.11 43.55 -13.34
C GLY A 96 -7.66 43.20 -14.73
N ALA A 97 -7.76 41.91 -15.09
CA ALA A 97 -8.37 41.39 -16.31
C ALA A 97 -9.81 40.96 -16.07
#